data_AF-A0A832PQV4-F1
#
_entry.id   AF-A0A832PQV4-F1
#
_cell.length_a   1.000
_cell.length_b   1.000
_cell.length_c   1.000
_cell.angle_alpha   90.00
_cell.angle_beta   90.00
_cell.angle_gamma   90.00
#
_symmetry.space_group_name_H-M   'P 1'
#
loop_
_entity.id
_entity.type
_entity.pdbx_description
1 polymer ?
#
loop_
_entity_poly.entity_id
_entity_poly.type
_entity_poly.pdbx_seq_one_letter_code
_entity_poly.pdbx_strand_id
1 'polypeptide(L)'
;RPARAQPETRQGDLPFEQPAPVAVPPAELIAALNFPDGPDDHRAIAALRASLADPEAARTIRAAQDVVTLLAQHGIYADDLDRAALSAPLWRRFLEGERGASLAALASGDDTAAEIAAGLMRSDEVFRDAAHHFLRQYDRTLTRIAAELSDEALVALSDTRSGRGFALLAQVTGMFG
;
A
#
# COMPACT_ATOMS: atom_id res chain seq x y z
N ARG A 1 -12.22 -61.82 35.71
CA ARG A 1 -11.86 -60.45 35.26
C ARG A 1 -10.40 -60.22 35.65
N PRO A 2 -9.53 -59.58 34.83
CA PRO A 2 -9.76 -58.46 33.88
C PRO A 2 -9.16 -58.78 32.48
N ALA A 3 -9.01 -57.92 31.47
CA ALA A 3 -9.70 -56.72 30.99
C ALA A 3 -9.45 -56.70 29.46
N ARG A 4 -10.47 -56.35 28.68
CA ARG A 4 -10.41 -56.26 27.21
C ARG A 4 -9.83 -54.89 26.85
N ALA A 5 -8.65 -54.87 26.25
CA ALA A 5 -8.04 -53.62 25.75
C ALA A 5 -8.89 -53.08 24.59
N GLN A 6 -9.32 -51.82 24.70
CA GLN A 6 -10.00 -51.08 23.65
C GLN A 6 -8.96 -50.61 22.61
N PRO A 7 -9.29 -50.59 21.30
CA PRO A 7 -8.44 -49.94 20.33
C PRO A 7 -8.62 -48.43 20.47
N GLU A 8 -7.55 -47.74 20.85
CA GLU A 8 -7.47 -46.29 20.82
C GLU A 8 -7.57 -45.83 19.36
N THR A 9 -8.68 -45.18 19.02
CA THR A 9 -8.81 -44.39 17.80
C THR A 9 -7.84 -43.21 17.91
N ARG A 10 -6.62 -43.39 17.39
CA ARG A 10 -5.74 -42.27 17.04
C ARG A 10 -6.40 -41.51 15.91
N GLN A 11 -7.08 -40.43 16.28
CA GLN A 11 -7.44 -39.35 15.37
C GLN A 11 -6.14 -38.78 14.82
N GLY A 12 -5.71 -39.31 13.67
CA GLY A 12 -4.49 -38.87 12.99
C GLY A 12 -4.66 -37.44 12.50
N ASP A 13 -3.68 -36.62 12.82
CA ASP A 13 -3.50 -35.26 12.34
C ASP A 13 -3.90 -35.13 10.87
N LEU A 14 -4.87 -34.24 10.59
CA LEU A 14 -5.06 -33.73 9.24
C LEU A 14 -3.93 -32.73 9.01
N PRO A 15 -3.02 -32.95 8.04
CA PRO A 15 -2.03 -31.95 7.69
C PRO A 15 -2.79 -30.75 7.13
N PHE A 16 -2.79 -29.63 7.86
CA PHE A 16 -3.04 -28.33 7.26
C PHE A 16 -1.84 -28.05 6.36
N GLU A 17 -1.96 -28.47 5.10
CA GLU A 17 -1.07 -28.06 4.03
C GLU A 17 -1.27 -26.55 3.86
N GLN A 18 -0.52 -25.77 4.63
CA GLN A 18 -0.49 -24.32 4.46
C GLN A 18 0.00 -24.07 3.03
N PRO A 19 -0.81 -23.45 2.16
CA PRO A 19 -0.35 -23.14 0.81
C PRO A 19 0.94 -22.33 0.92
N ALA A 20 1.92 -22.66 0.09
CA ALA A 20 3.21 -21.97 0.08
C ALA A 20 2.97 -20.45 0.00
N PRO A 21 3.71 -19.64 0.77
CA PRO A 21 3.55 -18.19 0.74
C PRO A 21 3.74 -17.69 -0.69
N VAL A 22 2.68 -17.12 -1.26
CA VAL A 22 2.73 -16.51 -2.59
C VAL A 22 3.44 -15.17 -2.41
N ALA A 23 4.75 -15.14 -2.62
CA ALA A 23 5.49 -13.89 -2.69
C ALA A 23 5.29 -13.27 -4.08
N VAL A 24 4.62 -12.11 -4.12
CA VAL A 24 4.34 -11.40 -5.37
C VAL A 24 5.58 -10.58 -5.76
N PRO A 25 6.05 -10.66 -7.02
CA PRO A 25 7.16 -9.84 -7.48
C PRO A 25 6.88 -8.35 -7.27
N PRO A 26 7.86 -7.53 -6.83
CA PRO A 26 7.64 -6.11 -6.59
C PRO A 26 7.06 -5.35 -7.79
N ALA A 27 7.42 -5.73 -9.02
CA ALA A 27 6.87 -5.14 -10.24
C ALA A 27 5.36 -5.38 -10.41
N GLU A 28 4.85 -6.56 -10.04
CA GLU A 28 3.41 -6.85 -10.07
C GLU A 28 2.66 -6.02 -9.01
N LEU A 29 3.27 -5.86 -7.84
CA LEU A 29 2.70 -5.03 -6.78
C LEU A 29 2.64 -3.55 -7.16
N ILE A 30 3.70 -3.01 -7.76
CA ILE A 30 3.73 -1.63 -8.28
C ILE A 30 2.61 -1.43 -9.30
N ALA A 31 2.48 -2.35 -10.27
CA ALA A 31 1.41 -2.28 -11.27
C ALA A 31 0.02 -2.36 -10.62
N ALA A 32 -0.17 -3.22 -9.60
CA ALA A 32 -1.42 -3.33 -8.88
C ALA A 32 -1.77 -2.05 -8.09
N LEU A 33 -0.78 -1.39 -7.49
CA LEU A 33 -0.94 -0.14 -6.74
C LEU A 33 -1.27 1.07 -7.64
N ASN A 34 -1.06 0.97 -8.96
CA ASN A 34 -1.53 2.00 -9.88
C ASN A 34 -3.03 1.90 -10.19
N PHE A 35 -3.64 0.74 -9.90
CA PHE A 35 -4.98 0.36 -10.29
C PHE A 35 -5.20 0.35 -11.83
N PRO A 36 -6.10 -0.51 -12.34
CA PRO A 36 -6.43 -0.53 -13.77
C PRO A 36 -7.11 0.77 -14.20
N ASP A 37 -6.79 1.28 -15.40
CA ASP A 37 -7.46 2.46 -15.98
C ASP A 37 -8.90 2.16 -16.43
N GLY A 38 -9.23 0.87 -16.57
CA GLY A 38 -10.55 0.41 -16.99
C GLY A 38 -10.59 -1.11 -17.19
N PRO A 39 -11.73 -1.65 -17.67
CA PRO A 39 -11.90 -3.09 -17.88
C PRO A 39 -10.96 -3.67 -18.97
N ASP A 40 -10.49 -2.83 -19.88
CA ASP A 40 -9.62 -3.22 -20.99
C ASP A 40 -8.12 -3.24 -20.60
N ASP A 41 -7.77 -2.76 -19.41
CA ASP A 41 -6.40 -2.83 -18.88
C ASP A 41 -6.11 -4.22 -18.31
N HIS A 42 -6.03 -5.20 -19.20
CA HIS A 42 -5.82 -6.60 -18.86
C HIS A 42 -4.50 -6.84 -18.11
N ARG A 43 -3.47 -6.02 -18.36
CA ARG A 43 -2.16 -6.13 -17.70
C ARG A 43 -2.25 -5.72 -16.24
N ALA A 44 -2.86 -4.58 -15.93
CA ALA A 44 -3.05 -4.14 -14.55
C ALA A 44 -4.04 -5.04 -13.80
N ILE A 45 -5.10 -5.52 -14.47
CA ILE A 45 -6.05 -6.48 -13.87
C ILE A 45 -5.33 -7.79 -13.50
N ALA A 46 -4.45 -8.30 -14.36
CA ALA A 46 -3.65 -9.48 -14.06
C ALA A 46 -2.69 -9.24 -12.88
N ALA A 47 -2.01 -8.09 -12.85
CA ALA A 47 -1.13 -7.70 -11.75
C ALA A 47 -1.88 -7.58 -10.42
N LEU A 48 -3.06 -6.96 -10.45
CA LEU A 48 -3.94 -6.82 -9.29
C LEU A 48 -4.38 -8.19 -8.77
N ARG A 49 -4.82 -9.09 -9.64
CA ARG A 49 -5.22 -10.46 -9.25
C ARG A 49 -4.06 -11.25 -8.65
N ALA A 50 -2.87 -11.18 -9.27
CA ALA A 50 -1.68 -11.82 -8.73
C ALA A 50 -1.30 -11.25 -7.36
N SER A 51 -1.34 -9.93 -7.21
CA SER A 51 -1.00 -9.24 -5.97
C SER A 51 -1.98 -9.52 -4.83
N LEU A 52 -3.27 -9.70 -5.15
CA LEU A 52 -4.29 -10.06 -4.17
C LEU A 52 -4.13 -11.47 -3.58
N ALA A 53 -3.31 -12.34 -4.21
CA ALA A 53 -3.00 -13.66 -3.67
C ALA A 53 -2.01 -13.61 -2.48
N ASP A 54 -1.20 -12.55 -2.36
CA ASP A 54 -0.38 -12.26 -1.18
C ASP A 54 -1.25 -11.52 -0.13
N PRO A 55 -1.53 -12.11 1.05
CA PRO A 55 -2.38 -11.50 2.06
C PRO A 55 -1.87 -10.14 2.60
N GLU A 56 -0.56 -9.91 2.55
CA GLU A 56 0.03 -8.64 2.97
C GLU A 56 -0.14 -7.57 1.89
N ALA A 57 0.22 -7.87 0.64
CA ALA A 57 -0.03 -6.99 -0.49
C ALA A 57 -1.52 -6.65 -0.62
N ALA A 58 -2.40 -7.64 -0.45
CA ALA A 58 -3.84 -7.47 -0.57
C ALA A 58 -4.41 -6.49 0.47
N ARG A 59 -3.86 -6.45 1.69
CA ARG A 59 -4.25 -5.47 2.72
C ARG A 59 -3.88 -4.05 2.28
N THR A 60 -2.68 -3.87 1.76
CA THR A 60 -2.19 -2.57 1.28
C THR A 60 -2.98 -2.08 0.07
N ILE A 61 -3.26 -2.97 -0.89
CA ILE A 61 -4.07 -2.66 -2.07
C ILE A 61 -5.47 -2.20 -1.68
N ARG A 62 -6.13 -2.91 -0.76
CA ARG A 62 -7.47 -2.51 -0.27
C ARG A 62 -7.44 -1.16 0.44
N ALA A 63 -6.48 -0.98 1.36
CA ALA A 63 -6.33 0.30 2.06
C ALA A 63 -6.08 1.47 1.11
N ALA A 64 -5.27 1.25 0.07
CA ALA A 64 -5.00 2.23 -0.96
C ALA A 64 -6.24 2.54 -1.80
N GLN A 65 -7.01 1.51 -2.19
CA GLN A 65 -8.23 1.67 -2.95
C GLN A 65 -9.28 2.47 -2.17
N ASP A 66 -9.45 2.15 -0.89
CA ASP A 66 -10.41 2.83 0.00
C ASP A 66 -10.08 4.33 0.08
N VAL A 67 -8.81 4.66 0.35
CA VAL A 67 -8.37 6.06 0.47
C VAL A 67 -8.44 6.81 -0.85
N VAL A 68 -7.98 6.22 -1.97
CA VAL A 68 -8.08 6.87 -3.29
C VAL A 68 -9.54 7.12 -3.65
N THR A 69 -10.44 6.20 -3.31
CA THR A 69 -11.89 6.36 -3.52
C THR A 69 -12.45 7.50 -2.67
N LEU A 70 -12.06 7.59 -1.39
CA LEU A 70 -12.49 8.67 -0.51
C LEU A 70 -11.94 10.04 -0.97
N LEU A 71 -10.68 10.12 -1.39
CA LEU A 71 -10.10 11.33 -1.99
C LEU A 71 -10.91 11.78 -3.22
N ALA A 72 -11.25 10.84 -4.11
CA ALA A 72 -12.03 11.13 -5.31
C ALA A 72 -13.45 11.63 -4.99
N GLN A 73 -14.08 11.16 -3.91
CA GLN A 73 -15.38 11.68 -3.46
C GLN A 73 -15.33 13.17 -3.08
N HIS A 74 -14.15 13.67 -2.71
CA HIS A 74 -13.90 15.08 -2.40
C HIS A 74 -13.24 15.84 -3.55
N GLY A 75 -13.23 15.27 -4.76
CA GLY A 75 -12.69 15.91 -5.96
C GLY A 75 -11.16 15.87 -6.07
N ILE A 76 -10.48 15.06 -5.25
CA ILE A 76 -9.04 14.84 -5.34
C ILE A 76 -8.79 13.56 -6.13
N TYR A 77 -8.43 13.69 -7.40
CA TYR A 77 -8.08 12.55 -8.26
C TYR A 77 -6.57 12.35 -8.28
N ALA A 78 -6.12 11.12 -8.01
CA ALA A 78 -4.68 10.83 -7.92
C ALA A 78 -3.91 11.11 -9.24
N ASP A 79 -4.58 10.97 -10.39
CA ASP A 79 -3.98 11.26 -11.70
C ASP A 79 -3.76 12.76 -11.94
N ASP A 80 -4.53 13.61 -11.25
CA ASP A 80 -4.46 15.07 -11.34
C ASP A 80 -3.49 15.66 -10.31
N LEU A 81 -3.10 14.88 -9.28
CA LEU A 81 -2.10 15.31 -8.30
C LEU A 81 -0.75 15.54 -8.97
N ASP A 82 -0.09 16.60 -8.55
CA ASP A 82 1.30 16.86 -8.91
C ASP A 82 2.19 15.67 -8.52
N ARG A 83 3.19 15.43 -9.36
CA ARG A 83 4.18 14.39 -9.09
C ARG A 83 5.09 14.88 -7.98
N ALA A 84 4.96 14.26 -6.81
CA ALA A 84 6.01 14.25 -5.80
C ALA A 84 7.38 13.98 -6.44
N ALA A 85 8.46 14.52 -5.88
CA ALA A 85 9.78 14.35 -6.49
C ALA A 85 10.06 12.88 -6.81
N LEU A 86 10.25 12.59 -8.10
CA LEU A 86 10.64 11.27 -8.61
C LEU A 86 12.14 11.03 -8.32
N SER A 87 12.49 11.04 -7.04
CA SER A 87 13.85 10.96 -6.53
C SER A 87 14.03 9.67 -5.74
N ALA A 88 14.53 8.63 -6.40
CA ALA A 88 14.87 7.38 -5.73
C ALA A 88 15.78 7.58 -4.50
N PRO A 89 16.80 8.46 -4.50
CA PRO A 89 17.62 8.70 -3.30
C PRO A 89 16.83 9.23 -2.11
N LEU A 90 15.82 10.09 -2.31
CA LEU A 90 14.98 10.59 -1.21
C LEU A 90 14.05 9.50 -0.69
N TRP A 91 13.46 8.69 -1.58
CA TRP A 91 12.66 7.53 -1.20
C TRP A 91 13.48 6.49 -0.43
N ARG A 92 14.74 6.24 -0.82
CA ARG A 92 15.65 5.36 -0.06
C ARG A 92 15.84 5.85 1.37
N ARG A 93 16.16 7.14 1.53
CA ARG A 93 16.33 7.76 2.85
C ARG A 93 15.06 7.67 3.71
N PHE A 94 13.90 7.89 3.10
CA PHE A 94 12.62 7.66 3.77
C PHE A 94 12.46 6.20 4.26
N LEU A 95 12.79 5.22 3.42
CA LEU A 95 12.72 3.79 3.76
C LEU A 95 13.75 3.38 4.82
N GLU A 96 14.87 4.09 4.91
CA GLU A 96 15.86 3.95 5.99
C GLU A 96 15.42 4.61 7.31
N GLY A 97 14.24 5.23 7.34
CA GLY A 97 13.65 5.82 8.55
C GLY A 97 13.89 7.31 8.70
N GLU A 98 14.47 7.99 7.72
CA GLU A 98 14.61 9.45 7.77
C GLU A 98 13.23 10.13 7.69
N ARG A 99 13.02 11.20 8.45
CA ARG A 99 11.77 11.95 8.53
C ARG A 99 12.06 13.45 8.65
N GLY A 100 11.06 14.28 8.40
CA GLY A 100 11.16 15.73 8.56
C GLY A 100 11.64 16.45 7.30
N ALA A 101 11.94 17.75 7.44
CA ALA A 101 12.11 18.71 6.34
C ALA A 101 13.13 18.32 5.25
N SER A 102 14.07 17.41 5.54
CA SER A 102 15.00 16.87 4.54
C SER A 102 14.30 16.05 3.45
N LEU A 103 13.07 15.61 3.70
CA LEU A 103 12.20 14.88 2.77
C LEU A 103 11.07 15.74 2.18
N ALA A 104 11.04 17.05 2.44
CA ALA A 104 9.97 17.94 1.97
C ALA A 104 9.76 17.89 0.45
N ALA A 105 10.79 17.57 -0.33
CA ALA A 105 10.67 17.40 -1.78
C ALA A 105 9.83 16.17 -2.20
N LEU A 106 9.59 15.20 -1.31
CA LEU A 106 8.68 14.07 -1.54
C LEU A 106 7.20 14.45 -1.36
N ALA A 107 6.88 15.65 -0.91
CA ALA A 107 5.52 16.15 -0.85
C ALA A 107 4.88 16.21 -2.25
N SER A 108 3.55 16.10 -2.32
CA SER A 108 2.82 16.09 -3.59
C SER A 108 3.03 17.35 -4.42
N GLY A 109 3.21 18.51 -3.77
CA GLY A 109 3.31 19.82 -4.42
C GLY A 109 1.96 20.48 -4.71
N ASP A 110 0.85 19.74 -4.56
CA ASP A 110 -0.51 20.26 -4.74
C ASP A 110 -1.07 20.81 -3.42
N ASP A 111 -0.89 22.12 -3.22
CA ASP A 111 -1.35 22.82 -2.03
C ASP A 111 -2.88 22.77 -1.86
N THR A 112 -3.64 22.78 -2.97
CA THR A 112 -5.11 22.75 -2.89
C THR A 112 -5.61 21.40 -2.40
N ALA A 113 -5.08 20.31 -2.97
CA ALA A 113 -5.40 18.97 -2.49
C ALA A 113 -4.95 18.77 -1.05
N ALA A 114 -3.79 19.31 -0.66
CA ALA A 114 -3.28 19.21 0.71
C ALA A 114 -4.18 19.94 1.72
N GLU A 115 -4.69 21.13 1.38
CA GLU A 115 -5.63 21.86 2.22
C GLU A 115 -6.94 21.10 2.43
N ILE A 116 -7.52 20.55 1.35
CA ILE A 116 -8.76 19.75 1.41
C ILE A 116 -8.53 18.50 2.26
N ALA A 117 -7.48 17.73 1.97
CA ALA A 117 -7.14 16.52 2.71
C ALA A 117 -6.87 16.81 4.19
N ALA A 118 -6.20 17.92 4.52
CA ALA A 118 -6.01 18.36 5.90
C ALA A 118 -7.34 18.70 6.59
N GLY A 119 -8.28 19.32 5.86
CA GLY A 119 -9.66 19.53 6.29
C GLY A 119 -10.33 18.22 6.67
N LEU A 120 -10.32 17.24 5.76
CA LEU A 120 -10.91 15.91 5.95
C LEU A 120 -10.30 15.19 7.15
N MET A 121 -8.97 15.22 7.31
CA MET A 121 -8.29 14.64 8.47
C MET A 121 -8.80 15.23 9.80
N ARG A 122 -9.30 16.47 9.83
CA ARG A 122 -9.85 17.10 11.05
C ARG A 122 -11.35 16.87 11.21
N SER A 123 -12.13 16.90 10.13
CA SER A 123 -13.59 16.91 10.20
C SER A 123 -14.26 15.57 9.94
N ASP A 124 -13.58 14.62 9.28
CA ASP A 124 -14.13 13.33 8.89
C ASP A 124 -13.37 12.17 9.56
N GLU A 125 -14.05 11.48 10.49
CA GLU A 125 -13.45 10.38 11.24
C GLU A 125 -13.20 9.14 10.38
N VAL A 126 -14.07 8.87 9.41
CA VAL A 126 -13.93 7.71 8.49
C VAL A 126 -12.73 7.93 7.58
N PHE A 127 -12.61 9.13 7.00
CA PHE A 127 -11.45 9.50 6.19
C PHE A 127 -10.16 9.41 7.00
N ARG A 128 -10.15 9.98 8.22
CA ARG A 128 -8.98 9.96 9.10
C ARG A 128 -8.52 8.54 9.40
N ASP A 129 -9.43 7.64 9.76
CA ASP A 129 -9.08 6.25 10.06
C ASP A 129 -8.55 5.52 8.83
N ALA A 130 -9.23 5.66 7.68
CA ALA A 130 -8.80 5.08 6.41
C ALA A 130 -7.42 5.58 5.99
N ALA A 131 -7.17 6.90 6.07
CA ALA A 131 -5.89 7.52 5.74
C ALA A 131 -4.76 6.98 6.62
N HIS A 132 -4.95 6.94 7.95
CA HIS A 132 -3.94 6.38 8.85
C HIS A 132 -3.74 4.88 8.66
N HIS A 133 -4.81 4.13 8.38
CA HIS A 133 -4.70 2.72 8.05
C HIS A 133 -3.85 2.50 6.80
N PHE A 134 -4.14 3.24 5.73
CA PHE A 134 -3.38 3.21 4.48
C PHE A 134 -1.92 3.57 4.66
N LEU A 135 -1.61 4.71 5.31
CA LEU A 135 -0.22 5.13 5.56
C LEU A 135 0.60 4.04 6.25
N ARG A 136 0.03 3.40 7.28
CA ARG A 136 0.69 2.28 7.99
C ARG A 136 0.88 1.05 7.11
N GLN A 137 -0.11 0.66 6.30
CA GLN A 137 0.01 -0.53 5.45
C GLN A 137 1.00 -0.31 4.30
N TYR A 138 0.99 0.90 3.72
CA TYR A 138 1.88 1.27 2.63
C TYR A 138 3.33 1.32 3.11
N ASP A 139 3.63 2.05 4.19
CA ASP A 139 4.99 2.13 4.78
C ASP A 139 5.55 0.74 5.13
N ARG A 140 4.75 -0.12 5.77
CA ARG A 140 5.13 -1.50 6.09
C ARG A 140 5.45 -2.32 4.84
N THR A 141 4.63 -2.18 3.80
CA THR A 141 4.81 -2.91 2.54
C THR A 141 6.05 -2.41 1.80
N LEU A 142 6.28 -1.10 1.75
CA LEU A 142 7.46 -0.54 1.12
C LEU A 142 8.73 -0.99 1.81
N THR A 143 8.77 -0.91 3.15
CA THR A 143 9.92 -1.37 3.93
C THR A 143 10.22 -2.85 3.65
N ARG A 144 9.18 -3.68 3.51
CA ARG A 144 9.34 -5.11 3.18
C ARG A 144 10.00 -5.34 1.82
N ILE A 145 9.64 -4.58 0.79
CA ILE A 145 10.12 -4.79 -0.58
C ILE A 145 11.33 -3.89 -0.94
N ALA A 146 11.70 -2.95 -0.06
CA ALA A 146 12.70 -1.90 -0.33
C ALA A 146 14.04 -2.44 -0.84
N ALA A 147 14.50 -3.56 -0.29
CA ALA A 147 15.79 -4.16 -0.66
C ALA A 147 15.80 -4.72 -2.11
N GLU A 148 14.63 -5.06 -2.65
CA GLU A 148 14.47 -5.64 -3.98
C GLU A 148 14.16 -4.60 -5.07
N LEU A 149 13.74 -3.40 -4.66
CA LEU A 149 13.41 -2.34 -5.61
C LEU A 149 14.69 -1.73 -6.20
N SER A 150 14.72 -1.58 -7.52
CA SER A 150 15.66 -0.67 -8.18
C SER A 150 15.21 0.77 -8.02
N ASP A 151 16.07 1.71 -8.38
CA ASP A 151 15.74 3.14 -8.32
C ASP A 151 14.63 3.49 -9.32
N GLU A 152 14.60 2.85 -10.49
CA GLU A 152 13.51 2.97 -11.46
C GLU A 152 12.20 2.42 -10.89
N ALA A 153 12.26 1.31 -10.14
CA ALA A 153 11.08 0.74 -9.51
C ALA A 153 10.55 1.63 -8.37
N LEU A 154 11.42 2.29 -7.61
CA LEU A 154 11.02 3.29 -6.60
C LEU A 154 10.34 4.50 -7.23
N VAL A 155 10.86 4.98 -8.36
CA VAL A 155 10.24 6.07 -9.12
C VAL A 155 8.87 5.64 -9.68
N ALA A 156 8.78 4.45 -10.26
CA ALA A 156 7.52 3.93 -10.78
C ALA A 156 6.47 3.75 -9.67
N LEU A 157 6.90 3.26 -8.51
CA LEU A 157 6.06 3.14 -7.31
C LEU A 157 5.52 4.51 -6.86
N SER A 158 6.39 5.53 -6.77
CA SER A 158 5.96 6.85 -6.31
C SER A 158 5.01 7.54 -7.28
N ASP A 159 5.11 7.22 -8.58
CA ASP A 159 4.22 7.77 -9.60
C ASP A 159 2.86 7.05 -9.71
N THR A 160 2.68 5.92 -9.00
CA THR A 160 1.37 5.24 -8.98
C THR A 160 0.28 6.08 -8.33
N ARG A 161 -1.00 5.84 -8.67
CA ARG A 161 -2.15 6.45 -7.96
C ARG A 161 -2.04 6.32 -6.43
N SER A 162 -1.65 5.14 -5.94
CA SER A 162 -1.42 4.92 -4.51
C SER A 162 -0.22 5.71 -3.98
N GLY A 163 0.88 5.78 -4.74
CA GLY A 163 2.09 6.52 -4.37
C GLY A 163 1.84 8.03 -4.25
N ARG A 164 1.09 8.61 -5.19
CA ARG A 164 0.68 10.02 -5.14
C ARG A 164 -0.26 10.30 -3.97
N GLY A 165 -1.25 9.43 -3.74
CA GLY A 165 -2.12 9.52 -2.56
C GLY A 165 -1.34 9.41 -1.25
N PHE A 166 -0.32 8.54 -1.20
CA PHE A 166 0.58 8.43 -0.06
C PHE A 166 1.37 9.72 0.16
N ALA A 167 1.99 10.28 -0.88
CA ALA A 167 2.77 11.51 -0.78
C ALA A 167 1.93 12.69 -0.24
N LEU A 168 0.70 12.84 -0.74
CA LEU A 168 -0.25 13.85 -0.27
C LEU A 168 -0.57 13.67 1.22
N LEU A 169 -0.94 12.47 1.65
CA LEU A 169 -1.31 12.21 3.05
C LEU A 169 -0.10 12.25 3.99
N ALA A 170 1.06 11.83 3.51
CA ALA A 170 2.32 11.92 4.23
C ALA A 170 2.71 13.38 4.51
N GLN A 171 2.52 14.26 3.53
CA GLN A 171 2.67 15.71 3.69
C GLN A 171 1.69 16.25 4.74
N VAL A 172 0.40 15.95 4.60
CA VAL A 172 -0.65 16.45 5.52
C VAL A 172 -0.48 15.97 6.96
N THR A 173 0.08 14.78 7.16
CA THR A 173 0.33 14.20 8.49
C THR A 173 1.69 14.59 9.09
N GLY A 174 2.47 15.44 8.41
CA GLY A 174 3.78 15.92 8.89
C GLY A 174 4.90 14.89 8.78
N MET A 175 4.74 13.84 7.98
CA MET A 175 5.73 12.78 7.85
C MET A 175 6.98 13.22 7.06
N PHE A 176 6.82 14.23 6.20
CA PHE A 176 7.91 14.89 5.46
C PHE A 176 8.41 16.20 6.09
N GLY A 177 7.97 16.54 7.31
CA GLY A 177 8.34 17.77 8.02
C GLY A 177 7.26 18.81 8.05
#